data_AF-A0A7J6Q155-F1
#
_entry.id   AF-A0A7J6Q155-F1
#
_cell.length_a   1.000
_cell.length_b   1.000
_cell.length_c   1.000
_cell.angle_alpha   90.00
_cell.angle_beta   90.00
_cell.angle_gamma   90.00
#
_symmetry.space_group_name_H-M   'P 1'
#
loop_
_entity.id
_entity.type
_entity.pdbx_description
1 polymer ?
#
loop_
_entity_poly.entity_id
_entity_poly.type
_entity_poly.pdbx_seq_one_letter_code
_entity_poly.pdbx_strand_id
1 'polypeptide(L)'
;RMTEVLVGVDYRGLRVYDWTPETLENRVYLMRDLFEAWCDEGQAYIDCLHDEDDPFWDPITLEREIGTARIYLESLTMQLENELDAKVMSSSTGRPVGTLTCAVWPLSRDGSSTTVPDEEIVEEPSQLVGLPLSFRLVV
;
A
#
# COMPACT_ATOMS: atom_id res chain seq x y z
N ARG A 1 -6.82 18.00 -26.20
CA ARG A 1 -6.80 17.06 -25.04
C ARG A 1 -7.12 15.69 -25.63
N MET A 2 -6.12 14.81 -25.79
CA MET A 2 -6.37 13.45 -26.27
C MET A 2 -6.84 12.61 -25.09
N THR A 3 -7.95 11.89 -25.26
CA THR A 3 -8.43 10.93 -24.28
C THR A 3 -7.70 9.62 -24.54
N GLU A 4 -6.96 9.15 -23.55
CA GLU A 4 -6.32 7.84 -23.58
C GLU A 4 -7.34 6.78 -23.12
N VAL A 5 -7.43 5.68 -23.86
CA VAL A 5 -8.32 4.56 -23.52
C VAL A 5 -7.48 3.51 -22.82
N LEU A 6 -7.91 3.12 -21.62
CA LEU A 6 -7.28 2.06 -20.83
C LEU A 6 -8.32 0.98 -20.51
N VAL A 7 -7.87 -0.26 -20.48
CA VAL A 7 -8.63 -1.45 -20.14
C VAL A 7 -8.33 -1.83 -18.71
N GLY A 8 -9.38 -2.11 -17.96
CA GLY A 8 -9.25 -2.57 -16.60
C GLY A 8 -9.15 -4.03 -16.40
N VAL A 9 -8.11 -4.45 -15.71
CA VAL A 9 -8.01 -5.81 -15.20
C VAL A 9 -8.35 -5.80 -13.72
N ASP A 10 -9.47 -6.43 -13.37
CA ASP A 10 -9.93 -6.58 -12.01
C ASP A 10 -9.76 -8.04 -11.55
N TYR A 11 -9.05 -8.25 -10.44
CA TYR A 11 -8.93 -9.55 -9.79
C TYR A 11 -9.68 -9.51 -8.45
N ARG A 12 -10.68 -10.39 -8.29
CA ARG A 12 -11.53 -10.47 -7.09
C ARG A 12 -12.14 -9.11 -6.69
N GLY A 13 -12.49 -8.29 -7.69
CA GLY A 13 -13.09 -6.95 -7.49
C GLY A 13 -12.09 -5.84 -7.18
N LEU A 14 -10.79 -6.10 -7.30
CA LEU A 14 -9.72 -5.10 -7.14
C LEU A 14 -9.01 -4.86 -8.48
N ARG A 15 -8.86 -3.59 -8.84
CA ARG A 15 -8.14 -3.16 -10.05
C ARG A 15 -6.65 -3.44 -9.93
N VAL A 16 -6.17 -4.48 -10.60
CA VAL A 16 -4.77 -4.92 -10.58
C VAL A 16 -3.95 -4.28 -11.69
N TYR A 17 -4.47 -4.17 -12.92
CA TYR A 17 -3.75 -3.57 -14.05
C TYR A 17 -4.58 -2.59 -14.87
N ASP A 18 -3.87 -1.68 -15.53
CA ASP A 18 -4.38 -0.76 -16.54
C ASP A 18 -3.69 -1.07 -17.87
N TRP A 19 -4.36 -1.84 -18.72
CA TRP A 19 -3.80 -2.25 -20.01
C TRP A 19 -4.15 -1.25 -21.10
N THR A 20 -3.23 -1.02 -22.03
CA THR A 20 -3.59 -0.39 -23.29
C THR A 20 -4.40 -1.39 -24.13
N PRO A 21 -5.17 -0.94 -25.14
CA PRO A 21 -5.82 -1.84 -26.08
C PRO A 21 -4.84 -2.81 -26.76
N GLU A 22 -3.62 -2.36 -27.05
CA GLU A 22 -2.55 -3.19 -27.62
C GLU A 22 -2.07 -4.28 -26.65
N THR A 23 -1.86 -3.93 -25.37
CA THR A 23 -1.54 -4.93 -24.34
C THR A 23 -2.64 -5.97 -24.25
N LEU A 24 -3.92 -5.56 -24.19
CA LEU A 24 -5.04 -6.50 -24.15
C LEU A 24 -5.03 -7.43 -25.36
N GLU A 25 -4.85 -6.89 -26.56
CA GLU A 25 -4.82 -7.69 -27.80
C GLU A 25 -3.72 -8.76 -27.74
N ASN A 26 -2.49 -8.37 -27.38
CA ASN A 26 -1.39 -9.31 -27.21
C ASN A 26 -1.69 -10.39 -26.14
N ARG A 27 -2.25 -9.98 -24.99
CA ARG A 27 -2.60 -10.91 -23.91
C ARG A 27 -3.71 -11.88 -24.35
N VAL A 28 -4.69 -11.45 -25.14
CA VAL A 28 -5.75 -12.34 -25.67
C VAL A 28 -5.18 -13.44 -26.57
N TYR A 29 -4.14 -13.15 -27.35
CA TYR A 29 -3.44 -14.20 -28.11
C TYR A 29 -2.79 -15.22 -27.18
N LEU A 30 -2.02 -14.76 -26.20
CA LEU A 30 -1.36 -15.64 -25.23
C LEU A 30 -2.36 -16.44 -24.37
N MET A 31 -3.52 -15.87 -24.03
CA MET A 31 -4.60 -16.59 -23.34
C MET A 31 -5.15 -17.76 -24.17
N ARG A 32 -5.22 -17.61 -25.50
CA ARG A 32 -5.67 -18.69 -26.39
C ARG A 32 -4.62 -19.79 -26.46
N ASP A 33 -3.35 -19.43 -26.62
CA ASP A 33 -2.25 -20.39 -26.65
C ASP A 33 -2.16 -21.19 -25.34
N LEU A 34 -2.30 -20.50 -24.20
CA LEU A 34 -2.36 -21.13 -22.86
C LEU A 34 -3.53 -22.11 -22.75
N PHE A 35 -4.71 -21.73 -23.26
CA PHE A 35 -5.89 -22.59 -23.22
C PHE A 35 -5.72 -23.84 -24.10
N GLU A 36 -5.11 -23.72 -25.28
CA GLU A 36 -4.80 -24.85 -26.16
C GLU A 36 -3.81 -25.81 -25.48
N ALA A 37 -2.71 -25.30 -24.92
CA ALA A 37 -1.74 -26.10 -24.19
C ALA A 37 -2.36 -26.84 -22.99
N TRP A 38 -3.23 -26.16 -22.24
CA TRP A 38 -3.99 -26.80 -21.16
C TRP A 38 -4.96 -27.88 -21.67
N CYS A 39 -5.56 -27.72 -22.85
CA CYS A 39 -6.44 -28.75 -23.41
C CYS A 39 -5.67 -30.04 -23.76
N ASP A 40 -4.40 -29.92 -24.15
CA ASP A 40 -3.54 -31.04 -24.53
C ASP A 40 -2.87 -31.72 -23.33
N GLU A 41 -2.32 -30.93 -22.39
CA GLU A 41 -1.48 -31.40 -21.29
C GLU A 41 -2.18 -31.39 -19.92
N GLY A 42 -3.32 -30.71 -19.82
CA GLY A 42 -4.10 -30.59 -18.60
C GLY A 42 -3.46 -29.71 -17.53
N GLN A 43 -3.85 -29.94 -16.27
CA GLN A 43 -3.44 -29.11 -15.13
C GLN A 43 -1.91 -29.09 -14.90
N ALA A 44 -1.20 -30.16 -15.29
CA ALA A 44 0.25 -30.25 -15.12
C ALA A 44 1.01 -29.13 -15.85
N TYR A 45 0.47 -28.65 -16.99
CA TYR A 45 1.05 -27.53 -17.72
C TYR A 45 0.97 -26.22 -16.93
N ILE A 46 -0.20 -25.94 -16.34
CA ILE A 46 -0.42 -24.74 -15.52
C ILE A 46 0.46 -24.77 -14.27
N ASP A 47 0.60 -25.94 -13.65
CA ASP A 47 1.41 -26.11 -12.44
C ASP A 47 2.92 -25.86 -12.70
N CYS A 48 3.36 -25.92 -13.96
CA CYS A 48 4.74 -25.66 -14.39
C CYS A 48 4.92 -24.30 -15.08
N LEU A 49 3.85 -23.51 -15.23
CA LEU A 49 3.89 -22.23 -15.91
C LEU A 49 4.66 -21.20 -15.08
N HIS A 50 5.61 -20.50 -15.69
CA HIS A 50 6.31 -19.39 -15.07
C HIS A 50 5.49 -18.11 -15.18
N ASP A 51 5.65 -17.18 -14.23
CA ASP A 51 4.95 -15.89 -14.22
C ASP A 51 5.11 -15.10 -15.54
N GLU A 52 6.28 -15.20 -16.19
CA GLU A 52 6.53 -14.51 -17.47
C GLU A 52 5.72 -15.08 -18.64
N ASP A 53 5.32 -16.35 -18.54
CA ASP A 53 4.49 -17.05 -19.52
C ASP A 53 2.99 -16.97 -19.17
N ASP A 54 2.63 -16.44 -18.00
CA ASP A 54 1.25 -16.24 -17.57
C ASP A 54 0.65 -14.99 -18.26
N PRO A 55 -0.35 -15.14 -19.16
CA PRO A 55 -0.98 -14.02 -19.84
C PRO A 55 -1.85 -13.15 -18.93
N PHE A 56 -2.12 -13.58 -17.69
CA PHE A 56 -2.88 -12.82 -16.69
C PHE A 56 -1.98 -12.05 -15.72
N TRP A 57 -0.65 -12.21 -15.81
CA TRP A 57 0.32 -11.59 -14.92
C TRP A 57 1.14 -10.51 -15.63
N ASP A 58 1.30 -9.35 -14.99
CA ASP A 58 2.25 -8.32 -15.40
C ASP A 58 3.34 -8.16 -14.33
N PRO A 59 4.61 -7.95 -14.73
CA PRO A 59 5.63 -7.54 -13.79
C PRO A 59 5.30 -6.17 -13.21
N ILE A 60 5.51 -6.01 -11.90
CA ILE A 60 5.40 -4.71 -11.23
C ILE A 60 6.62 -3.88 -11.63
N THR A 61 6.49 -3.11 -12.71
CA THR A 61 7.58 -2.28 -13.27
C THR A 61 7.69 -0.91 -12.64
N LEU A 62 6.62 -0.45 -11.96
CA LEU A 62 6.53 0.86 -11.33
C LEU A 62 5.84 0.73 -9.98
N GLU A 63 6.35 1.44 -8.98
CA GLU A 63 5.66 1.60 -7.70
C GLU A 63 4.30 2.26 -7.93
N ARG A 64 3.24 1.62 -7.43
CA ARG A 64 1.87 2.12 -7.56
C ARG A 64 1.24 2.31 -6.19
N GLU A 65 0.64 3.48 -6.00
CA GLU A 65 -0.14 3.75 -4.79
C GLU A 65 -1.40 2.87 -4.77
N ILE A 66 -1.49 1.97 -3.80
CA ILE A 66 -2.67 1.11 -3.55
C ILE A 66 -3.72 1.80 -2.66
N GLY A 67 -3.28 2.75 -1.85
CA GLY A 67 -4.13 3.57 -1.00
C GLY A 67 -3.35 4.39 0.03
N THR A 68 -4.09 5.16 0.81
CA THR A 68 -3.56 6.03 1.87
C THR A 68 -4.15 5.66 3.22
N ALA A 69 -3.31 5.55 4.25
CA ALA A 69 -3.72 5.47 5.65
C ALA A 69 -3.53 6.83 6.34
N ARG A 70 -4.39 7.15 7.32
CA ARG A 70 -4.27 8.38 8.13
C ARG A 70 -3.96 8.02 9.57
N ILE A 71 -2.94 8.65 10.11
CA ILE A 71 -2.48 8.49 11.49
C ILE A 71 -2.75 9.79 12.25
N TYR A 72 -3.41 9.70 13.39
CA TYR A 72 -3.69 10.86 14.25
C TYR A 72 -2.57 11.01 15.28
N LEU A 73 -1.98 12.20 15.34
CA LEU A 73 -0.82 12.50 16.18
C LEU A 73 -1.20 13.18 17.52
N GLU A 74 -2.49 13.21 17.86
CA GLU A 74 -3.00 13.91 19.05
C GLU A 74 -2.37 13.40 20.35
N SER A 75 -2.09 12.09 20.45
CA SER A 75 -1.41 11.49 21.60
C SER A 75 -0.04 12.11 21.89
N LEU A 76 0.67 12.58 20.86
CA LEU A 76 1.98 13.22 21.01
C LEU A 76 1.90 14.57 21.72
N THR A 77 0.73 15.22 21.76
CA THR A 77 0.55 16.48 22.49
C THR A 77 0.68 16.32 24.00
N MET A 78 0.49 15.09 24.49
CA MET A 78 0.75 14.67 25.87
C MET A 78 1.99 13.79 25.97
N GLN A 79 2.82 13.74 24.92
CA GLN A 79 4.02 12.89 24.84
C GLN A 79 3.70 11.42 25.16
N LEU A 80 2.59 10.91 24.64
CA LEU A 80 2.18 9.51 24.76
C LEU A 80 2.47 8.73 23.49
N GLU A 81 2.99 7.52 23.65
CA GLU A 81 3.06 6.53 22.58
C GLU A 81 1.66 6.07 22.14
N ASN A 82 1.53 5.76 20.86
CA ASN A 82 0.28 5.29 20.29
C ASN A 82 0.56 4.23 19.22
N GLU A 83 0.08 3.02 19.48
CA GLU A 83 0.04 1.92 18.51
C GLU A 83 -1.36 1.84 17.91
N LEU A 84 -1.44 1.78 16.58
CA LEU A 84 -2.71 1.78 15.87
C LEU A 84 -2.69 0.94 14.59
N ASP A 85 -3.84 0.36 14.31
CA ASP A 85 -4.17 -0.29 13.05
C ASP A 85 -4.90 0.71 12.14
N ALA A 86 -4.13 1.39 11.28
CA ALA A 86 -4.66 2.40 10.39
C ALA A 86 -5.26 1.77 9.13
N LYS A 87 -6.54 2.03 8.85
CA LYS A 87 -7.19 1.55 7.62
C LYS A 87 -6.57 2.23 6.40
N VAL A 88 -6.09 1.41 5.46
CA VAL A 88 -5.64 1.87 4.14
C VAL A 88 -6.86 2.03 3.25
N MET A 89 -7.08 3.24 2.76
CA MET A 89 -8.21 3.59 1.90
C MET A 89 -7.72 3.73 0.46
N SER A 90 -8.37 3.04 -0.48
CA SER A 90 -8.07 3.15 -1.91
C SER A 90 -8.31 4.57 -2.42
N SER A 91 -7.31 5.12 -3.11
CA SER A 91 -7.36 6.48 -3.65
C SER A 91 -8.33 6.63 -4.83
N SER A 92 -8.63 5.52 -5.54
CA SER A 92 -9.58 5.50 -6.65
C SER A 92 -11.02 5.19 -6.23
N THR A 93 -11.23 4.31 -5.26
CA THR A 93 -12.58 3.84 -4.89
C THR A 93 -13.08 4.40 -3.56
N GLY A 94 -12.19 4.94 -2.73
CA GLY A 94 -12.52 5.38 -1.37
C GLY A 94 -12.89 4.24 -0.42
N ARG A 95 -12.68 2.97 -0.82
CA ARG A 95 -12.99 1.79 0.01
C ARG A 95 -11.76 1.32 0.78
N PRO A 96 -11.92 0.66 1.94
CA PRO A 96 -10.82 0.03 2.64
C PRO A 96 -10.20 -1.09 1.79
N VAL A 97 -8.88 -1.10 1.66
CA VAL A 97 -8.10 -2.11 0.91
C VAL A 97 -7.07 -2.84 1.76
N GLY A 98 -6.90 -2.42 3.00
CA GLY A 98 -5.99 -3.08 3.94
C GLY A 98 -5.92 -2.36 5.27
N THR A 99 -5.02 -2.83 6.11
CA THR A 99 -4.70 -2.27 7.42
C THR A 99 -3.19 -2.15 7.53
N LEU A 100 -2.73 -1.01 8.00
CA LEU A 100 -1.33 -0.72 8.30
C LEU A 100 -1.17 -0.66 9.80
N THR A 101 -0.52 -1.67 10.38
CA THR A 101 -0.12 -1.65 11.79
C THR A 101 1.08 -0.72 11.92
N CYS A 102 0.93 0.32 12.74
CA CYS A 102 1.97 1.33 12.91
C CYS A 102 1.97 1.86 14.35
N ALA A 103 3.07 2.50 14.73
CA ALA A 103 3.22 3.12 16.02
C ALA A 103 3.86 4.50 15.90
N VAL A 104 3.45 5.42 16.77
CA VAL A 104 4.05 6.75 16.87
C VAL A 104 4.56 6.94 18.28
N TRP A 105 5.86 7.20 18.40
CA TRP A 105 6.54 7.34 19.68
C TRP A 105 7.16 8.73 19.80
N PRO A 106 6.84 9.51 20.85
CA PRO A 106 7.53 10.76 21.11
C PRO A 106 9.01 10.49 21.42
N LEU A 107 9.88 11.43 21.08
CA LEU A 107 11.28 11.38 21.44
C LEU A 107 11.59 12.34 22.57
N SER A 108 12.64 12.04 23.33
CA SER A 108 13.29 13.01 24.23
C SER A 108 13.72 14.27 23.45
N ARG A 109 13.94 15.39 24.14
CA ARG A 109 14.31 16.67 23.51
C ARG A 109 15.59 16.61 22.68
N ASP A 110 16.54 15.76 23.06
CA ASP A 110 17.78 15.50 22.34
C ASP A 110 17.62 14.47 21.20
N GLY A 111 16.44 13.84 21.08
CA GLY A 111 16.13 12.82 20.08
C GLY A 111 16.76 11.45 20.33
N SER A 112 17.41 11.24 21.48
CA SER A 112 18.20 10.03 21.73
C SER A 112 17.37 8.81 22.18
N SER A 113 16.19 9.04 22.74
CA SER A 113 15.34 8.02 23.35
C SER A 113 13.89 8.14 22.88
N THR A 114 13.19 7.00 22.80
CA THR A 114 11.73 6.93 22.58
C THR A 114 10.91 6.93 23.86
N THR A 115 11.59 6.99 25.00
CA THR A 115 10.98 7.22 26.31
C THR A 115 11.35 8.63 26.73
N VAL A 116 10.34 9.48 26.84
CA VAL A 116 10.49 10.87 27.30
C VAL A 116 10.75 10.85 28.81
N PRO A 117 11.82 11.50 29.31
CA PRO A 117 12.07 11.64 30.75
C PRO A 117 10.94 12.39 31.45
N ASP A 118 10.61 12.02 32.69
CA ASP A 118 9.53 12.65 33.46
C ASP A 118 9.68 14.17 33.58
N GLU A 119 10.92 14.70 33.63
CA GLU A 119 11.16 16.15 33.70
C GLU A 119 10.86 16.89 32.38
N GLU A 120 10.76 16.16 31.26
CA GLU A 120 10.45 16.71 29.94
C GLU A 120 8.98 16.59 29.57
N ILE A 121 8.19 15.84 30.35
CA ILE A 121 6.75 15.66 30.14
C ILE A 121 6.02 16.96 30.47
N VAL A 122 5.16 17.40 29.56
CA VAL A 122 4.27 18.54 29.77
C VAL A 122 2.97 18.11 30.47
N GLU A 123 2.41 19.01 31.26
CA GLU A 123 1.08 18.82 31.88
C GLU A 123 -0.04 19.22 30.93
N GLU A 124 0.21 20.20 30.04
CA GLU A 124 -0.76 20.75 29.11
C GLU A 124 -0.16 20.89 27.70
N PRO A 125 -0.90 20.53 26.63
CA PRO A 125 -0.43 20.64 25.24
C PRO A 125 0.11 22.02 24.85
N SER A 126 -0.45 23.09 25.45
CA SER A 126 -0.04 24.47 25.19
C SER A 126 1.42 24.75 25.58
N GLN A 127 2.00 23.96 26.49
CA GLN A 127 3.40 24.11 26.92
C GLN A 127 4.40 23.65 25.84
N LEU A 128 3.96 22.86 24.86
CA LEU A 128 4.81 22.46 23.73
C LEU A 128 4.93 23.56 22.65
N VAL A 129 4.12 24.63 22.74
CA VAL A 129 4.15 25.70 21.73
C VAL A 129 5.49 26.42 21.76
N GLY A 130 6.19 26.38 20.62
CA GLY A 130 7.53 26.97 20.48
C GLY A 130 8.67 26.06 20.94
N LEU A 131 8.37 24.84 21.40
CA LEU A 131 9.35 23.81 21.71
C LEU A 131 9.45 22.78 20.57
N PRO A 132 10.64 22.18 20.36
CA PRO A 132 10.77 21.07 19.43
C PRO A 132 10.05 19.83 19.99
N LEU A 133 9.18 19.22 19.18
CA LEU A 133 8.57 17.92 19.43
C LEU A 133 8.98 16.97 18.30
N SER A 134 9.92 16.08 18.59
CA SER A 134 10.36 15.04 17.66
C SER A 134 9.63 13.74 17.96
N PHE A 135 9.38 12.92 16.94
CA PHE A 135 8.73 11.63 17.10
C PHE A 135 9.30 10.62 16.09
N ARG A 136 9.15 9.33 16.40
CA ARG A 136 9.44 8.21 15.50
C ARG A 136 8.15 7.57 15.06
N LEU A 137 7.97 7.46 13.74
CA LEU A 137 6.93 6.64 13.13
C LEU A 137 7.52 5.26 12.83
N VAL A 138 6.84 4.21 13.27
CA VAL A 138 7.16 2.80 13.01
C VAL A 138 6.04 2.22 12.15
N VAL A 139 6.40 1.60 11.03
CA VAL A 139 5.48 1.04 10.02
C VAL A 139 6.00 -0.32 9.59
#